data_AF-T0DCY5-F1
#
_entry.id   AF-T0DCY5-F1
#
_cell.length_a   1.000
_cell.length_b   1.000
_cell.length_c   1.000
_cell.angle_alpha   90.00
_cell.angle_beta   90.00
_cell.angle_gamma   90.00
#
_symmetry.space_group_name_H-M   'P 1'
#
loop_
_entity.id
_entity.type
_entity.pdbx_description
1 polymer ?
#
loop_
_entity_poly.entity_id
_entity_poly.type
_entity_poly.pdbx_seq_one_letter_code
_entity_poly.pdbx_strand_id
1 'polypeptide(L)'
;MNFLDELRELSKQASNLSRGKIDINIERKIRENVFEIMEELYGNATPANFIKTTKLMYRDWSQSYSEDIRFGRDEDADKAMIKLSIFEWIVSLPSVQEMRSSLGEG
;
A
#
# COMPACT_ATOMS: atom_id res chain seq x y z
N MET A 1 10.71 14.71 -7.10
CA MET A 1 11.28 13.76 -6.11
C MET A 1 11.15 12.37 -6.72
N ASN A 2 12.08 11.43 -6.53
CA ASN A 2 11.88 10.07 -7.06
C ASN A 2 11.00 9.25 -6.11
N PHE A 3 10.40 8.16 -6.61
CA PHE A 3 9.48 7.32 -5.84
C PHE A 3 10.07 6.79 -4.53
N LEU A 4 11.35 6.38 -4.52
CA LEU A 4 11.99 5.80 -3.33
C LEU A 4 12.15 6.84 -2.21
N ASP A 5 12.45 8.09 -2.55
CA ASP A 5 12.53 9.17 -1.58
C ASP A 5 11.15 9.50 -1.00
N GLU A 6 10.11 9.59 -1.84
CA GLU A 6 8.72 9.80 -1.40
C GLU A 6 8.22 8.66 -0.50
N LEU A 7 8.55 7.41 -0.88
CA LEU A 7 8.19 6.22 -0.11
C LEU A 7 8.84 6.23 1.28
N ARG A 8 10.12 6.60 1.38
CA ARG A 8 10.85 6.71 2.64
C ARG A 8 10.30 7.81 3.53
N GLU A 9 9.93 8.95 2.95
CA GLU A 9 9.31 10.03 3.70
C GLU A 9 7.94 9.61 4.24
N LEU A 10 7.10 9.01 3.40
CA LEU A 10 5.79 8.49 3.80
C LEU A 10 5.92 7.42 4.89
N SER A 11 6.90 6.53 4.80
CA SER A 11 7.19 5.52 5.83
C SER A 11 7.50 6.15 7.18
N LYS A 12 8.34 7.19 7.22
CA LYS A 12 8.63 7.95 8.45
C LYS A 12 7.37 8.59 9.02
N GLN A 13 6.56 9.23 8.19
CA GLN A 13 5.31 9.86 8.62
C GLN A 13 4.30 8.83 9.15
N ALA A 14 4.26 7.63 8.58
CA ALA A 14 3.32 6.58 8.95
C ALA A 14 3.74 5.74 10.18
N SER A 15 5.02 5.80 10.58
CA SER A 15 5.62 4.92 11.60
C SER A 15 4.95 4.97 12.98
N ASN A 16 4.38 6.11 13.37
CA ASN A 16 3.76 6.33 14.69
C ASN A 16 2.22 6.35 14.65
N LEU A 17 1.62 6.00 13.51
CA LEU A 17 0.18 5.98 13.40
C LEU A 17 -0.40 4.74 14.08
N SER A 18 -1.39 4.96 14.93
CA SER A 18 -2.15 3.91 15.61
C SER A 18 -3.64 4.17 15.42
N ARG A 19 -4.39 3.13 15.07
CA ARG A 19 -5.87 3.17 15.01
C ARG A 19 -6.50 2.68 16.31
N GLY A 20 -5.71 2.10 17.21
CA GLY A 20 -6.16 1.64 18.54
C GLY A 20 -7.04 0.39 18.53
N LYS A 21 -7.29 -0.20 17.36
CA LYS A 21 -8.08 -1.43 17.21
C LYS A 21 -7.24 -2.71 17.23
N ILE A 22 -5.96 -2.58 16.89
CA ILE A 22 -4.98 -3.67 16.86
C ILE A 22 -3.77 -3.24 17.68
N ASP A 23 -3.03 -4.20 18.25
CA ASP A 23 -1.75 -3.93 18.89
C ASP A 23 -0.83 -3.11 17.98
N ILE A 24 -0.23 -2.05 18.54
CA ILE A 24 0.58 -1.09 17.79
C ILE A 24 1.79 -1.73 17.11
N ASN A 25 2.34 -2.82 17.66
CA ASN A 25 3.45 -3.53 17.03
C ASN A 25 3.00 -4.32 15.81
N ILE A 26 1.78 -4.86 15.85
CA ILE A 26 1.17 -5.51 14.69
C ILE A 26 0.84 -4.46 13.62
N GLU A 27 0.25 -3.31 13.99
CA GLU A 27 -0.01 -2.21 13.05
C GLU A 27 1.28 -1.78 12.35
N ARG A 28 2.33 -1.50 13.14
CA ARG A 28 3.65 -1.10 12.63
C ARG A 28 4.22 -2.12 11.66
N LYS A 29 4.18 -3.41 12.01
CA LYS A 29 4.66 -4.49 11.15
C LYS A 29 3.88 -4.59 9.83
N ILE A 30 2.56 -4.41 9.87
CA ILE A 30 1.74 -4.38 8.65
C ILE A 30 2.16 -3.21 7.74
N ARG A 31 2.38 -2.02 8.32
CA ARG A 31 2.82 -0.84 7.56
C ARG A 31 4.20 -1.08 6.93
N GLU A 32 5.17 -1.52 7.73
CA GLU A 32 6.54 -1.84 7.29
C GLU A 32 6.53 -2.84 6.13
N ASN A 33 5.78 -3.94 6.26
CA ASN A 33 5.65 -4.94 5.19
C ASN A 33 5.11 -4.34 3.88
N VAL A 34 4.14 -3.41 3.93
CA VAL A 34 3.61 -2.79 2.72
C VAL A 34 4.66 -1.88 2.06
N PHE A 35 5.43 -1.13 2.84
CA PHE A 35 6.53 -0.32 2.31
C PHE A 35 7.61 -1.18 1.67
N GLU A 36 8.04 -2.26 2.33
CA GLU A 36 9.04 -3.20 1.81
C GLU A 36 8.59 -3.82 0.47
N ILE A 37 7.35 -4.32 0.40
CA ILE A 37 6.79 -4.88 -0.84
C ILE A 37 6.82 -3.86 -1.97
N MET A 38 6.52 -2.59 -1.70
CA MET A 38 6.49 -1.53 -2.71
C MET A 38 7.89 -1.11 -3.15
N GLU A 39 8.86 -1.07 -2.23
CA GLU A 39 10.27 -0.82 -2.53
C GLU A 39 10.84 -1.93 -3.41
N GLU A 40 10.62 -3.20 -3.04
CA GLU A 40 11.03 -4.36 -3.82
C GLU A 40 10.37 -4.39 -5.19
N LEU A 41 9.07 -4.13 -5.27
CA LEU A 41 8.34 -4.11 -6.54
C LEU A 41 8.91 -3.03 -7.47
N TYR A 42 9.17 -1.83 -6.96
CA TYR A 42 9.73 -0.75 -7.77
C TYR A 42 11.17 -1.04 -8.19
N GLY A 43 11.99 -1.62 -7.32
CA GLY A 43 13.38 -1.98 -7.63
C GLY A 43 13.52 -3.08 -8.70
N ASN A 44 12.50 -3.93 -8.86
CA ASN A 44 12.54 -5.10 -9.75
C ASN A 44 11.63 -4.98 -10.99
N ALA A 45 10.81 -3.95 -11.11
CA ALA A 45 9.83 -3.80 -12.19
C ALA A 45 10.07 -2.55 -13.04
N THR A 46 9.73 -2.65 -14.33
CA THR A 46 9.56 -1.46 -15.17
C THR A 46 8.37 -0.63 -14.66
N PRO A 47 8.30 0.68 -14.95
CA PRO A 47 7.15 1.51 -14.54
C PRO A 47 5.80 0.93 -14.98
N ALA A 48 5.71 0.38 -16.20
CA ALA A 48 4.51 -0.27 -16.70
C ALA A 48 4.11 -1.51 -15.86
N ASN A 49 5.07 -2.35 -15.52
CA ASN A 49 4.83 -3.54 -14.69
C ASN A 49 4.52 -3.16 -13.24
N PHE A 50 5.16 -2.14 -12.69
CA PHE A 50 4.86 -1.58 -11.37
C PHE A 50 3.41 -1.11 -11.31
N ILE A 51 2.96 -0.27 -12.26
CA ILE A 51 1.58 0.22 -12.31
C ILE A 51 0.57 -0.91 -12.51
N LYS A 52 0.86 -1.88 -13.39
CA LYS A 52 0.00 -3.04 -13.59
C LYS A 52 -0.13 -3.89 -12.33
N THR A 53 0.99 -4.14 -11.66
CA THR A 53 1.04 -5.00 -10.46
C THR A 53 0.32 -4.33 -9.29
N THR A 54 0.56 -3.04 -9.06
CA THR A 54 -0.16 -2.29 -8.00
C THR A 54 -1.67 -2.28 -8.25
N LYS A 55 -2.16 -2.17 -9.49
CA LYS A 55 -3.59 -2.31 -9.80
C LYS A 55 -4.15 -3.70 -9.42
N LEU A 56 -3.40 -4.77 -9.71
CA LEU A 56 -3.81 -6.14 -9.35
C LEU A 56 -3.82 -6.35 -7.83
N MET A 57 -2.76 -5.88 -7.14
CA MET A 57 -2.68 -5.92 -5.68
C MET A 57 -3.86 -5.21 -5.03
N TYR A 58 -4.22 -4.01 -5.50
CA TYR A 58 -5.37 -3.28 -4.97
C TYR A 58 -6.66 -4.10 -5.07
N ARG A 59 -6.93 -4.67 -6.25
CA ARG A 59 -8.11 -5.51 -6.48
C ARG A 59 -8.13 -6.71 -5.54
N ASP A 60 -7.02 -7.44 -5.45
CA ASP A 60 -6.97 -8.68 -4.66
C ASP A 60 -7.05 -8.40 -3.15
N TRP A 61 -6.44 -7.31 -2.67
CA TRP A 61 -6.45 -6.93 -1.25
C TRP A 61 -7.80 -6.33 -0.83
N SER A 62 -8.44 -5.54 -1.70
CA SER A 62 -9.79 -5.00 -1.45
C SER A 62 -10.86 -6.09 -1.46
N GLN A 63 -10.70 -7.11 -2.32
CA GLN A 63 -11.54 -8.30 -2.28
C GLN A 63 -11.36 -9.05 -0.95
N SER A 64 -10.12 -9.30 -0.54
CA SER A 64 -9.84 -10.01 0.73
C SER A 64 -10.47 -9.29 1.92
N TYR A 65 -10.30 -7.96 2.01
CA TYR A 65 -10.94 -7.13 3.03
C TYR A 65 -12.47 -7.23 3.00
N SER A 66 -13.07 -7.20 1.81
CA SER A 66 -14.52 -7.32 1.66
C SER A 66 -15.03 -8.68 2.12
N GLU A 67 -14.27 -9.75 1.89
CA GLU A 67 -14.59 -11.09 2.37
C GLU A 67 -14.45 -11.18 3.90
N ASP A 68 -13.40 -10.59 4.48
CA ASP A 68 -13.21 -10.56 5.94
C ASP A 68 -14.39 -9.90 6.64
N ILE A 69 -14.86 -8.75 6.13
CA ILE A 69 -16.08 -8.11 6.63
C ILE A 69 -17.30 -9.02 6.45
N ARG A 70 -17.48 -9.59 5.25
CA ARG A 70 -18.65 -10.41 4.93
C ARG A 70 -18.78 -11.62 5.86
N PHE A 71 -17.66 -12.21 6.28
CA PHE A 71 -17.62 -13.38 7.15
C PHE A 71 -17.46 -13.04 8.64
N GLY A 72 -17.50 -11.76 9.03
CA GLY A 72 -17.39 -11.32 10.43
C GLY A 72 -16.02 -11.57 11.04
N ARG A 73 -14.95 -11.56 10.23
CA ARG A 73 -13.56 -11.65 10.69
C ARG A 73 -13.03 -10.27 11.05
N ASP A 74 -13.54 -9.70 12.15
CA ASP A 74 -13.32 -8.29 12.51
C ASP A 74 -11.83 -7.93 12.65
N GLU A 75 -11.04 -8.76 13.33
CA GLU A 75 -9.60 -8.51 13.50
C GLU A 75 -8.85 -8.55 12.16
N ASP A 76 -9.17 -9.51 11.28
CA ASP A 76 -8.54 -9.62 9.96
C ASP A 76 -8.96 -8.45 9.06
N ALA A 77 -10.23 -8.03 9.13
CA ALA A 77 -10.72 -6.85 8.42
C ALA A 77 -10.01 -5.58 8.89
N ASP A 78 -9.75 -5.41 10.18
CA ASP A 78 -8.99 -4.27 10.70
C ASP A 78 -7.51 -4.31 10.23
N LYS A 79 -6.87 -5.50 10.19
CA LYS A 79 -5.51 -5.66 9.61
C LYS A 79 -5.49 -5.29 8.13
N ALA A 80 -6.47 -5.80 7.37
CA ALA A 80 -6.60 -5.54 5.95
C ALA A 80 -6.89 -4.06 5.66
N MET A 81 -7.65 -3.38 6.53
CA MET A 81 -7.87 -1.93 6.44
C MET A 81 -6.58 -1.13 6.61
N ILE A 82 -5.72 -1.48 7.58
CA ILE A 82 -4.41 -0.82 7.76
C ILE A 82 -3.56 -1.00 6.51
N LYS A 83 -3.50 -2.23 6.00
CA LYS A 83 -2.77 -2.58 4.78
C LYS A 83 -3.25 -1.78 3.56
N LEU A 84 -4.56 -1.71 3.34
CA LEU A 84 -5.17 -0.96 2.24
C LEU A 84 -4.94 0.55 2.39
N SER A 85 -5.07 1.10 3.59
CA SER A 85 -4.87 2.54 3.83
C SER A 85 -3.45 2.99 3.46
N ILE A 86 -2.43 2.22 3.87
CA ILE A 86 -1.03 2.52 3.50
C ILE A 86 -0.83 2.36 2.00
N PHE A 87 -1.35 1.28 1.43
CA PHE A 87 -1.25 1.04 0.00
C PHE A 87 -1.83 2.19 -0.82
N GLU A 88 -3.01 2.69 -0.43
CA GLU A 88 -3.67 3.84 -1.05
C GLU A 88 -2.80 5.10 -0.97
N TRP A 89 -2.21 5.40 0.17
CA TRP A 89 -1.28 6.53 0.29
C TRP A 89 -0.07 6.41 -0.63
N ILE A 90 0.52 5.21 -0.73
CA ILE A 90 1.66 4.97 -1.62
C ILE A 90 1.28 5.17 -3.08
N VAL A 91 0.15 4.60 -3.53
CA VAL A 91 -0.25 4.76 -4.93
C VAL A 91 -0.72 6.17 -5.26
N SER A 92 -1.07 6.98 -4.25
CA SER A 92 -1.38 8.41 -4.39
C SER A 92 -0.14 9.32 -4.42
N LEU A 93 1.08 8.78 -4.25
CA LEU A 93 2.30 9.57 -4.32
C LEU A 93 2.48 10.24 -5.70
N PRO A 94 3.03 11.47 -5.76
CA PRO A 94 3.20 12.21 -7.01
C PRO A 94 3.96 11.42 -8.08
N SER A 95 5.07 10.76 -7.72
CA SER A 95 5.84 9.94 -8.68
C SER A 95 5.03 8.78 -9.27
N VAL A 96 4.12 8.17 -8.50
CA VAL A 96 3.22 7.12 -9.00
C VAL A 96 2.17 7.70 -9.93
N GLN A 97 1.66 8.90 -9.64
CA GLN A 97 0.72 9.60 -10.52
C GLN A 97 1.38 10.00 -11.84
N GLU A 98 2.62 10.49 -11.79
CA GLU A 98 3.42 10.78 -12.99
C GLU A 98 3.62 9.51 -13.83
N MET A 99 4.04 8.40 -13.21
CA MET A 99 4.16 7.11 -13.90
C MET A 99 2.85 6.68 -14.58
N ARG A 100 1.69 6.88 -13.93
CA ARG A 100 0.38 6.57 -14.52
C ARG A 100 0.06 7.46 -15.71
N SER A 101 0.33 8.75 -15.62
CA SER A 101 0.08 9.71 -16.69
C SER A 101 0.96 9.42 -17.91
N SER A 102 2.25 9.16 -17.71
CA SER A 102 3.19 8.80 -18.79
C SER A 102 2.83 7.49 -19.51
N LEU A 103 2.05 6.61 -18.87
CA LEU A 103 1.56 5.36 -19.45
C LEU A 103 0.12 5.47 -19.98
N GLY A 104 -0.60 6.54 -19.63
CA GLY A 104 -1.99 6.81 -20.01
C GLY A 104 -2.16 7.65 -21.26
N GLU A 105 -1.07 8.22 -21.79
CA GLU A 105 -1.00 8.79 -23.14
C GLU A 105 -0.41 7.76 -24.11
N GLY A 106 -1.30 6.94 -24.70
CA GLY A 106 -1.00 5.94 -25.72
C GLY A 106 -2.27 5.35 -26.31
#